data_AF-A0AAJ1BQD4-F1
#
_entry.id   AF-A0AAJ1BQD4-F1
#
_cell.length_a   1.000
_cell.length_b   1.000
_cell.length_c   1.000
_cell.angle_alpha   90.00
_cell.angle_beta   90.00
_cell.angle_gamma   90.00
#
_symmetry.space_group_name_H-M   'P 1'
#
loop_
_entity.id
_entity.type
_entity.pdbx_description
1 polymer ?
#
loop_
_entity_poly.entity_id
_entity_poly.type
_entity_poly.pdbx_seq_one_letter_code
_entity_poly.pdbx_strand_id
1 'polypeptide(L)'
;MRHSSGSITNSELNVNCNGIDINSRKSVGNVDYSIDVISNEITTADGSPITVFDGGLVRIADNDLQGADEASGISIESSEVQVHNNDIGPIGGWNGLWMLGSFDVVAENNTIHDTAREPIRAGEYGSQSPNPQAARVYLANNSITSDGTGSCQATKYDDWGGDFTCPAVHAYRTGVSMFDNTINIPDTGDADGIRAVGALLDIQRNTFNIPGTGAIVTNYDDGYAGSQQYGTLAFFSQNSWAGVGMTYNVTKSSITVQSEYIPSPPPGEYPVRLLWSDQEAYPPNDYQTNIRPTFVQDCANCANMTPRGFPLAINMDNNSTTFTFANLSNL
;
A
#
# COMPACT_ATOMS: atom_id res chain seq x y z
N MET A 1 1.59 -4.26 25.58
CA MET A 1 2.04 -3.03 26.27
C MET A 1 1.03 -1.93 26.00
N ARG A 2 0.64 -1.16 27.03
CA ARG A 2 -0.35 -0.09 26.87
C ARG A 2 0.09 1.19 27.56
N HIS A 3 -0.02 2.34 26.88
CA HIS A 3 0.42 3.65 27.40
C HIS A 3 1.82 3.58 28.04
N SER A 4 2.73 2.92 27.35
CA SER A 4 4.07 2.61 27.83
C SER A 4 5.13 3.29 26.94
N SER A 5 6.35 3.40 27.47
CA SER A 5 7.53 3.89 26.74
C SER A 5 8.73 3.10 27.21
N GLY A 6 9.72 2.88 26.35
CA GLY A 6 10.91 2.13 26.68
C GLY A 6 11.44 1.36 25.48
N SER A 7 12.34 0.41 25.72
CA SER A 7 13.01 -0.36 24.68
C SER A 7 12.98 -1.85 24.95
N ILE A 8 12.67 -2.65 23.93
CA ILE A 8 12.83 -4.10 23.91
C ILE A 8 13.94 -4.40 22.93
N THR A 9 15.06 -4.91 23.43
CA THR A 9 16.26 -5.09 22.60
C THR A 9 17.04 -6.34 22.90
N ASN A 10 17.76 -6.86 21.90
CA ASN A 10 18.72 -7.98 22.05
C ASN A 10 18.09 -9.21 22.71
N SER A 11 16.87 -9.54 22.29
CA SER A 11 16.07 -10.63 22.86
C SER A 11 15.67 -11.62 21.77
N GLU A 12 15.54 -12.88 22.17
CA GLU A 12 14.95 -13.95 21.36
C GLU A 12 13.56 -14.27 21.94
N LEU A 13 12.52 -14.19 21.11
CA LEU A 13 11.13 -14.36 21.48
C LEU A 13 10.51 -15.47 20.62
N ASN A 14 10.20 -16.60 21.24
CA ASN A 14 9.52 -17.73 20.60
C ASN A 14 8.17 -17.97 21.28
N VAL A 15 7.07 -17.59 20.62
CA VAL A 15 5.72 -17.63 21.20
C VAL A 15 4.69 -18.17 20.22
N ASN A 16 3.53 -18.61 20.70
CA ASN A 16 2.47 -19.10 19.81
C ASN A 16 1.57 -17.97 19.30
N CYS A 17 1.33 -16.95 20.13
CA CYS A 17 0.44 -15.84 19.82
C CYS A 17 1.24 -14.65 19.26
N ASN A 18 0.75 -13.42 19.43
CA ASN A 18 1.50 -12.22 19.08
C ASN A 18 2.79 -12.11 19.89
N GLY A 19 3.90 -11.72 19.25
CA GLY A 19 5.20 -11.52 19.87
C GLY A 19 5.22 -10.31 20.78
N ILE A 20 5.22 -9.11 20.18
CA ILE A 20 5.19 -7.84 20.88
C ILE A 20 3.92 -7.09 20.49
N ASP A 21 3.01 -6.96 21.44
CA ASP A 21 1.78 -6.20 21.25
C ASP A 21 1.87 -4.80 21.88
N ILE A 22 1.67 -3.75 21.09
CA ILE A 22 1.74 -2.35 21.51
C ILE A 22 0.40 -1.68 21.21
N ASN A 23 -0.23 -1.13 22.25
CA ASN A 23 -1.51 -0.44 22.15
C ASN A 23 -1.39 0.96 22.77
N SER A 24 -1.58 1.99 21.94
CA SER A 24 -1.48 3.40 22.32
C SER A 24 -0.10 3.89 22.75
N ARG A 25 0.22 5.13 22.38
CA ARG A 25 1.41 5.85 22.85
C ARG A 25 1.29 6.31 24.30
N LYS A 26 2.45 6.56 24.92
CA LYS A 26 2.55 7.26 26.20
C LYS A 26 2.74 8.75 25.95
N SER A 27 1.92 9.57 26.61
CA SER A 27 2.06 11.02 26.60
C SER A 27 2.14 11.57 28.02
N VAL A 28 3.00 12.57 28.24
CA VAL A 28 3.07 13.35 29.49
C VAL A 28 3.10 14.82 29.14
N GLY A 29 2.04 15.55 29.51
CA GLY A 29 1.84 16.92 29.01
C GLY A 29 1.68 16.92 27.50
N ASN A 30 2.51 17.70 26.79
CA ASN A 30 2.51 17.80 25.33
C ASN A 30 3.66 17.01 24.68
N VAL A 31 4.23 16.03 25.38
CA VAL A 31 5.34 15.21 24.88
C VAL A 31 4.86 13.77 24.75
N ASP A 32 5.00 13.22 23.55
CA ASP A 32 4.80 11.80 23.25
C ASP A 32 6.12 11.05 23.36
N TYR A 33 6.05 9.81 23.83
CA TYR A 33 7.20 8.93 24.01
C TYR A 33 7.03 7.66 23.17
N SER A 34 8.05 7.33 22.39
CA SER A 34 8.06 6.13 21.56
C SER A 34 8.38 4.87 22.38
N ILE A 35 7.98 3.73 21.84
CA ILE A 35 8.55 2.42 22.19
C ILE A 35 9.54 2.03 21.09
N ASP A 36 10.69 1.53 21.52
CA ASP A 36 11.73 1.03 20.66
C ASP A 36 11.72 -0.52 20.69
N VAL A 37 11.62 -1.17 19.54
CA VAL A 37 11.76 -2.63 19.37
C VAL A 37 12.93 -2.87 18.43
N ILE A 38 14.10 -3.23 18.97
CA ILE A 38 15.36 -3.19 18.22
C ILE A 38 16.22 -4.43 18.40
N SER A 39 16.79 -4.99 17.33
CA SER A 39 17.75 -6.09 17.42
C SER A 39 17.19 -7.30 18.18
N ASN A 40 15.97 -7.72 17.84
CA ASN A 40 15.35 -8.92 18.38
C ASN A 40 15.17 -9.96 17.28
N GLU A 41 15.13 -11.23 17.69
CA GLU A 41 14.66 -12.34 16.88
C GLU A 41 13.28 -12.74 17.42
N ILE A 42 12.24 -12.63 16.59
CA ILE A 42 10.85 -12.85 17.00
C ILE A 42 10.21 -13.88 16.06
N THR A 43 9.99 -15.08 16.60
CA THR A 43 9.26 -16.14 15.93
C THR A 43 7.91 -16.34 16.60
N THR A 44 6.85 -16.24 15.82
CA THR A 44 5.48 -16.54 16.27
C THR A 44 4.93 -17.76 15.55
N ALA A 45 4.12 -18.59 16.23
CA ALA A 45 3.38 -19.64 15.52
C ALA A 45 2.23 -19.00 14.70
N ASP A 46 1.21 -18.48 15.38
CA ASP A 46 -0.03 -18.04 14.72
C ASP A 46 -0.12 -16.51 14.61
N GLY A 47 0.23 -15.79 15.68
CA GLY A 47 0.03 -14.34 15.79
C GLY A 47 1.12 -13.50 15.11
N SER A 48 0.93 -12.18 15.03
CA SER A 48 1.93 -11.29 14.42
C SER A 48 3.16 -11.16 15.32
N PRO A 49 4.40 -11.17 14.78
CA PRO A 49 5.60 -10.84 15.53
C PRO A 49 5.49 -9.49 16.24
N ILE A 50 4.96 -8.47 15.57
CA ILE A 50 4.71 -7.16 16.15
C ILE A 50 3.34 -6.63 15.76
N THR A 51 2.57 -6.15 16.75
CA THR A 51 1.33 -5.38 16.55
C THR A 51 1.47 -3.97 17.14
N VAL A 52 1.02 -2.96 16.42
CA VAL A 52 0.99 -1.55 16.86
C VAL A 52 -0.36 -0.93 16.57
N PHE A 53 -1.22 -0.86 17.58
CA PHE A 53 -2.61 -0.45 17.47
C PHE A 53 -2.94 0.77 18.34
N ASP A 54 -4.13 1.33 18.13
CA ASP A 54 -4.76 2.35 18.98
C ASP A 54 -3.91 3.61 19.24
N GLY A 55 -3.27 4.17 18.21
CA GLY A 55 -2.48 5.40 18.33
C GLY A 55 -1.08 5.17 18.89
N GLY A 56 -0.47 4.02 18.59
CA GLY A 56 0.92 3.73 18.91
C GLY A 56 1.90 4.75 18.32
N LEU A 57 3.06 4.87 18.97
CA LEU A 57 4.23 5.59 18.47
C LEU A 57 5.44 4.68 18.68
N VAL A 58 5.92 4.06 17.60
CA VAL A 58 6.88 2.95 17.72
C VAL A 58 7.99 3.06 16.68
N ARG A 59 9.21 2.69 17.09
CA ARG A 59 10.32 2.44 16.19
C ARG A 59 10.71 0.97 16.26
N ILE A 60 10.62 0.29 15.12
CA ILE A 60 10.93 -1.12 14.92
C ILE A 60 12.18 -1.16 14.03
N ALA A 61 13.33 -1.57 14.58
CA ALA A 61 14.57 -1.56 13.82
C ALA A 61 15.45 -2.79 14.00
N ASP A 62 16.13 -3.21 12.93
CA ASP A 62 17.15 -4.26 13.00
C ASP A 62 16.66 -5.60 13.61
N ASN A 63 15.36 -5.93 13.47
CA ASN A 63 14.81 -7.20 13.95
C ASN A 63 14.74 -8.26 12.85
N ASP A 64 14.74 -9.53 13.26
CA ASP A 64 14.42 -10.70 12.45
C ASP A 64 13.04 -11.22 12.87
N LEU A 65 12.07 -11.21 11.96
CA LEU A 65 10.65 -11.47 12.23
C LEU A 65 10.12 -12.57 11.31
N GLN A 66 9.67 -13.69 11.87
CA GLN A 66 9.16 -14.82 11.09
C GLN A 66 7.95 -15.54 11.74
N GLY A 67 7.27 -16.37 10.94
CA GLY A 67 6.15 -17.21 11.34
C GLY A 67 4.80 -16.60 10.97
N ALA A 68 3.95 -16.35 11.98
CA ALA A 68 2.64 -15.70 11.79
C ALA A 68 1.69 -16.45 10.83
N ASP A 69 1.50 -17.76 11.06
CA ASP A 69 0.71 -18.64 10.20
C ASP A 69 -0.77 -18.22 10.06
N GLU A 70 -1.29 -17.41 10.99
CA GLU A 70 -2.64 -16.85 10.93
C GLU A 70 -2.66 -15.32 10.92
N ALA A 71 -1.49 -14.65 10.79
CA ALA A 71 -1.36 -13.20 10.91
C ALA A 71 -0.36 -12.58 9.91
N SER A 72 0.01 -11.32 10.11
CA SER A 72 0.98 -10.59 9.29
C SER A 72 2.28 -10.37 10.06
N GLY A 73 3.39 -10.10 9.37
CA GLY A 73 4.69 -9.87 10.02
C GLY A 73 4.65 -8.67 10.98
N ILE A 74 4.21 -7.52 10.48
CA ILE A 74 3.93 -6.34 11.31
C ILE A 74 2.51 -5.83 10.99
N SER A 75 1.66 -5.81 12.01
CA SER A 75 0.29 -5.29 11.91
C SER A 75 0.19 -3.92 12.56
N ILE A 76 -0.30 -2.92 11.82
CA ILE A 76 -0.36 -1.52 12.24
C ILE A 76 -1.78 -1.02 12.04
N GLU A 77 -2.37 -0.45 13.08
CA GLU A 77 -3.70 0.15 13.04
C GLU A 77 -3.67 1.52 13.70
N SER A 78 -4.10 2.53 12.95
CA SER A 78 -4.27 3.91 13.44
C SER A 78 -3.08 4.44 14.25
N SER A 79 -1.85 4.24 13.76
CA SER A 79 -0.62 4.44 14.53
C SER A 79 0.51 5.08 13.70
N GLU A 80 1.52 5.60 14.40
CA GLU A 80 2.73 6.19 13.80
C GLU A 80 3.91 5.27 14.03
N VAL A 81 4.50 4.75 12.96
CA VAL A 81 5.50 3.67 13.04
C VAL A 81 6.68 3.91 12.10
N GLN A 82 7.88 3.79 12.65
CA GLN A 82 9.13 3.74 11.92
C GLN A 82 9.63 2.30 11.86
N VAL A 83 9.86 1.77 10.66
CA VAL A 83 10.25 0.38 10.39
C VAL A 83 11.55 0.38 9.59
N HIS A 84 12.67 0.06 10.21
CA HIS A 84 14.00 0.24 9.60
C HIS A 84 14.86 -1.01 9.67
N ASN A 85 15.51 -1.40 8.56
CA ASN A 85 16.52 -2.46 8.55
C ASN A 85 16.05 -3.81 9.12
N ASN A 86 14.75 -4.12 9.07
CA ASN A 86 14.26 -5.42 9.55
C ASN A 86 14.33 -6.46 8.44
N ASP A 87 14.50 -7.71 8.85
CA ASP A 87 14.21 -8.90 8.04
C ASP A 87 12.81 -9.40 8.42
N ILE A 88 11.90 -9.44 7.46
CA ILE A 88 10.47 -9.74 7.67
C ILE A 88 10.08 -10.88 6.75
N GLY A 89 10.18 -12.10 7.26
CA GLY A 89 9.90 -13.32 6.52
C GLY A 89 10.63 -14.53 7.10
N PRO A 90 10.15 -15.75 6.82
CA PRO A 90 8.93 -16.07 6.09
C PRO A 90 7.66 -15.76 6.91
N ILE A 91 6.60 -15.31 6.22
CA ILE A 91 5.28 -15.00 6.82
C ILE A 91 4.21 -15.94 6.25
N GLY A 92 3.76 -16.89 7.06
CA GLY A 92 2.89 -17.99 6.63
C GLY A 92 1.42 -17.61 6.41
N GLY A 93 0.90 -16.64 7.15
CA GLY A 93 -0.53 -16.31 7.13
C GLY A 93 -0.93 -15.32 6.05
N TRP A 94 -0.47 -14.07 6.19
CA TRP A 94 -0.97 -12.95 5.41
C TRP A 94 0.17 -12.09 4.83
N ASN A 95 0.33 -10.86 5.32
CA ASN A 95 1.12 -9.82 4.70
C ASN A 95 2.47 -9.63 5.41
N GLY A 96 3.45 -9.04 4.74
CA GLY A 96 4.65 -8.53 5.42
C GLY A 96 4.28 -7.36 6.33
N LEU A 97 3.75 -6.30 5.73
CA LEU A 97 3.18 -5.14 6.42
C LEU A 97 1.67 -5.04 6.16
N TRP A 98 0.89 -5.05 7.24
CA TRP A 98 -0.55 -4.84 7.21
C TRP A 98 -0.89 -3.53 7.91
N MET A 99 -1.42 -2.56 7.17
CA MET A 99 -1.70 -1.22 7.68
C MET A 99 -3.17 -0.84 7.47
N LEU A 100 -3.84 -0.43 8.55
CA LEU A 100 -5.28 -0.09 8.60
C LEU A 100 -5.53 1.21 9.40
N GLY A 101 -6.64 1.88 9.16
CA GLY A 101 -7.02 3.11 9.86
C GLY A 101 -6.15 4.33 9.52
N SER A 102 -6.09 5.30 10.44
CA SER A 102 -5.36 6.57 10.30
C SER A 102 -3.89 6.39 10.71
N PHE A 103 -3.03 5.98 9.78
CA PHE A 103 -1.62 5.66 10.04
C PHE A 103 -0.63 6.59 9.31
N ASP A 104 0.56 6.79 9.90
CA ASP A 104 1.74 7.39 9.27
C ASP A 104 2.93 6.46 9.46
N VAL A 105 3.26 5.70 8.41
CA VAL A 105 4.30 4.66 8.46
C VAL A 105 5.48 5.05 7.58
N VAL A 106 6.68 4.82 8.09
CA VAL A 106 7.94 4.97 7.36
C VAL A 106 8.64 3.62 7.40
N ALA A 107 8.74 2.93 6.26
CA ALA A 107 9.47 1.68 6.13
C ALA A 107 10.68 1.87 5.21
N GLU A 108 11.89 1.79 5.76
CA GLU A 108 13.12 1.99 4.99
C GLU A 108 14.15 0.88 5.21
N ASN A 109 14.83 0.47 4.14
CA ASN A 109 15.91 -0.53 4.15
C ASN A 109 15.51 -1.90 4.72
N ASN A 110 14.24 -2.29 4.66
CA ASN A 110 13.79 -3.60 5.13
C ASN A 110 13.91 -4.64 4.01
N THR A 111 14.11 -5.89 4.40
CA THR A 111 13.88 -7.06 3.55
C THR A 111 12.53 -7.64 3.94
N ILE A 112 11.63 -7.79 2.96
CA ILE A 112 10.32 -8.42 3.14
C ILE A 112 10.25 -9.57 2.15
N HIS A 113 10.11 -10.79 2.63
CA HIS A 113 10.20 -11.97 1.79
C HIS A 113 9.24 -13.08 2.24
N ASP A 114 8.97 -14.01 1.32
CA ASP A 114 8.22 -15.24 1.56
C ASP A 114 6.89 -15.01 2.29
N THR A 115 6.13 -14.02 1.84
CA THR A 115 4.79 -13.71 2.35
C THR A 115 3.71 -14.51 1.62
N ALA A 116 2.77 -15.08 2.36
CA ALA A 116 1.65 -15.83 1.78
C ALA A 116 0.64 -14.98 0.99
N ARG A 117 0.53 -13.68 1.31
CA ARG A 117 -0.32 -12.67 0.63
C ARG A 117 0.52 -11.48 0.20
N GLU A 118 -0.10 -10.29 0.04
CA GLU A 118 0.61 -9.08 -0.38
C GLU A 118 1.76 -8.75 0.59
N PRO A 119 3.00 -8.54 0.14
CA PRO A 119 4.06 -8.03 0.99
C PRO A 119 3.68 -6.72 1.69
N ILE A 120 3.04 -5.80 0.94
CA ILE A 120 2.57 -4.51 1.46
C ILE A 120 1.07 -4.37 1.21
N ARG A 121 0.30 -4.26 2.29
CA ARG A 121 -1.12 -3.92 2.24
C ARG A 121 -1.39 -2.65 3.05
N ALA A 122 -1.81 -1.60 2.35
CA ALA A 122 -2.02 -0.28 2.93
C ALA A 122 -3.46 0.18 2.74
N GLY A 123 -4.16 0.44 3.84
CA GLY A 123 -5.48 1.04 3.85
C GLY A 123 -6.64 0.06 3.99
N GLU A 124 -7.86 0.62 3.94
CA GLU A 124 -9.11 -0.03 4.31
C GLU A 124 -9.63 -0.99 3.24
N TYR A 125 -8.92 -2.09 3.00
CA TYR A 125 -9.37 -3.17 2.12
C TYR A 125 -10.22 -4.20 2.88
N GLY A 126 -11.23 -4.79 2.24
CA GLY A 126 -12.09 -5.84 2.83
C GLY A 126 -13.59 -5.53 2.79
N SER A 127 -14.41 -6.54 3.14
CA SER A 127 -15.86 -6.55 2.87
C SER A 127 -16.70 -5.55 3.67
N GLN A 128 -16.19 -5.07 4.81
CA GLN A 128 -16.88 -4.11 5.69
C GLN A 128 -16.13 -2.76 5.78
N SER A 129 -15.24 -2.47 4.81
CA SER A 129 -14.37 -1.30 4.78
C SER A 129 -15.08 -0.04 5.32
N PRO A 130 -14.69 0.48 6.50
CA PRO A 130 -15.30 1.66 7.12
C PRO A 130 -15.06 2.92 6.28
N ASN A 131 -15.53 4.06 6.77
CA ASN A 131 -15.25 5.35 6.12
C ASN A 131 -13.72 5.56 5.98
N PRO A 132 -13.27 6.12 4.84
CA PRO A 132 -11.85 6.31 4.60
C PRO A 132 -11.25 7.26 5.65
N GLN A 133 -10.07 6.91 6.15
CA GLN A 133 -9.27 7.73 7.06
C GLN A 133 -8.01 8.22 6.35
N ALA A 134 -7.54 9.41 6.72
CA ALA A 134 -6.31 9.96 6.21
C ALA A 134 -5.13 9.11 6.68
N ALA A 135 -4.44 8.47 5.75
CA ALA A 135 -3.33 7.57 6.05
C ALA A 135 -2.26 7.64 4.97
N ARG A 136 -1.00 7.37 5.36
CA ARG A 136 0.10 7.24 4.40
C ARG A 136 1.18 6.27 4.84
N VAL A 137 1.83 5.67 3.85
CA VAL A 137 3.07 4.93 4.03
C VAL A 137 4.16 5.49 3.10
N TYR A 138 5.36 5.63 3.64
CA TYR A 138 6.58 5.94 2.91
C TYR A 138 7.47 4.69 2.90
N LEU A 139 7.82 4.20 1.71
CA LEU A 139 8.60 3.01 1.46
C LEU A 139 9.87 3.40 0.72
N ALA A 140 11.06 3.24 1.31
CA ALA A 140 12.29 3.51 0.58
C ALA A 140 13.39 2.47 0.76
N ASN A 141 14.11 2.16 -0.32
CA ASN A 141 15.26 1.24 -0.31
C ASN A 141 14.95 -0.16 0.25
N ASN A 142 13.70 -0.61 0.20
CA ASN A 142 13.33 -1.95 0.65
C ASN A 142 13.58 -2.99 -0.47
N SER A 143 13.89 -4.22 -0.06
CA SER A 143 13.88 -5.40 -0.91
C SER A 143 12.59 -6.19 -0.64
N ILE A 144 11.75 -6.38 -1.65
CA ILE A 144 10.42 -6.98 -1.51
C ILE A 144 10.32 -8.20 -2.43
N THR A 145 10.01 -9.36 -1.87
CA THR A 145 9.73 -10.59 -2.61
C THR A 145 8.49 -11.30 -2.07
N SER A 146 7.90 -12.14 -2.91
CA SER A 146 6.87 -13.11 -2.52
C SER A 146 6.90 -14.28 -3.51
N ASP A 147 6.17 -15.35 -3.22
CA ASP A 147 6.01 -16.48 -4.14
C ASP A 147 5.15 -16.16 -5.37
N GLY A 148 4.48 -15.00 -5.39
CA GLY A 148 3.66 -14.55 -6.52
C GLY A 148 2.45 -15.43 -6.82
N THR A 149 2.03 -16.30 -5.90
CA THR A 149 0.92 -17.27 -6.10
C THR A 149 -0.22 -17.12 -5.09
N GLY A 150 -0.07 -16.23 -4.10
CA GLY A 150 -1.12 -15.95 -3.12
C GLY A 150 -2.38 -15.38 -3.77
N SER A 151 -3.57 -15.80 -3.32
CA SER A 151 -4.87 -15.33 -3.86
C SER A 151 -5.55 -14.27 -2.99
N CYS A 152 -5.81 -13.11 -3.56
CA CYS A 152 -6.49 -11.99 -2.93
C CYS A 152 -7.93 -11.89 -3.40
N GLN A 153 -8.82 -11.43 -2.52
CA GLN A 153 -10.27 -11.44 -2.77
C GLN A 153 -10.75 -10.11 -3.35
N ALA A 154 -11.47 -10.15 -4.47
CA ALA A 154 -12.16 -8.94 -4.90
C ALA A 154 -13.17 -8.48 -3.83
N THR A 155 -13.24 -7.18 -3.61
CA THR A 155 -14.27 -6.57 -2.79
C THR A 155 -15.36 -6.02 -3.68
N LYS A 156 -16.52 -5.70 -3.09
CA LYS A 156 -17.58 -5.01 -3.84
C LYS A 156 -17.20 -3.59 -4.24
N TYR A 157 -16.07 -3.05 -3.76
CA TYR A 157 -15.66 -1.68 -4.03
C TYR A 157 -14.47 -1.56 -4.99
N ASP A 158 -14.01 -2.69 -5.51
CA ASP A 158 -13.01 -2.75 -6.56
C ASP A 158 -13.53 -3.61 -7.72
N ASP A 159 -13.64 -3.01 -8.91
CA ASP A 159 -14.13 -3.69 -10.10
C ASP A 159 -13.01 -4.54 -10.75
N TRP A 160 -12.52 -5.53 -10.00
CA TRP A 160 -11.43 -6.42 -10.44
C TRP A 160 -11.90 -7.62 -11.25
N GLY A 161 -13.22 -7.81 -11.41
CA GLY A 161 -13.77 -8.94 -12.17
C GLY A 161 -13.66 -10.31 -11.47
N GLY A 162 -13.24 -10.34 -10.19
CA GLY A 162 -13.13 -11.54 -9.37
C GLY A 162 -11.85 -11.58 -8.54
N ASP A 163 -11.68 -12.67 -7.78
CA ASP A 163 -10.45 -12.93 -7.03
C ASP A 163 -9.23 -12.96 -7.96
N PHE A 164 -8.09 -12.51 -7.44
CA PHE A 164 -6.90 -12.20 -8.22
C PHE A 164 -5.64 -12.62 -7.47
N THR A 165 -4.52 -12.73 -8.18
CA THR A 165 -3.23 -12.97 -7.52
C THR A 165 -2.76 -11.72 -6.79
N CYS A 166 -2.40 -11.88 -5.53
CA CYS A 166 -1.99 -10.81 -4.63
C CYS A 166 -0.82 -9.99 -5.23
N PRO A 167 -0.95 -8.65 -5.33
CA PRO A 167 0.13 -7.81 -5.85
C PRO A 167 1.26 -7.64 -4.83
N ALA A 168 2.39 -7.10 -5.28
CA ALA A 168 3.48 -6.70 -4.36
C ALA A 168 3.01 -5.61 -3.38
N VAL A 169 2.26 -4.63 -3.91
CA VAL A 169 1.71 -3.51 -3.16
C VAL A 169 0.22 -3.37 -3.45
N HIS A 170 -0.59 -3.37 -2.39
CA HIS A 170 -2.02 -3.12 -2.47
C HIS A 170 -2.38 -1.86 -1.68
N ALA A 171 -2.79 -0.81 -2.38
CA ALA A 171 -3.10 0.49 -1.81
C ALA A 171 -4.60 0.80 -1.91
N TYR A 172 -5.25 1.05 -0.78
CA TYR A 172 -6.69 1.22 -0.71
C TYR A 172 -7.07 2.50 0.02
N ARG A 173 -7.51 3.52 -0.72
CA ARG A 173 -7.89 4.86 -0.22
C ARG A 173 -6.85 5.48 0.72
N THR A 174 -5.57 5.21 0.45
CA THR A 174 -4.42 5.63 1.26
C THR A 174 -3.36 6.31 0.40
N GLY A 175 -2.44 7.03 1.03
CA GLY A 175 -1.25 7.58 0.40
C GLY A 175 -0.08 6.61 0.41
N VAL A 176 0.59 6.42 -0.73
CA VAL A 176 1.83 5.63 -0.84
C VAL A 176 2.91 6.46 -1.52
N SER A 177 4.03 6.65 -0.82
CA SER A 177 5.27 7.17 -1.40
C SER A 177 6.28 6.03 -1.47
N MET A 178 6.81 5.73 -2.64
CA MET A 178 7.69 4.58 -2.85
C MET A 178 8.92 4.97 -3.68
N PHE A 179 10.10 4.87 -3.08
CA PHE A 179 11.36 5.33 -3.66
C PHE A 179 12.48 4.29 -3.60
N ASP A 180 13.14 4.03 -4.73
CA ASP A 180 14.39 3.25 -4.75
C ASP A 180 14.24 1.81 -4.19
N ASN A 181 13.02 1.25 -4.22
CA ASN A 181 12.76 -0.12 -3.78
C ASN A 181 13.05 -1.13 -4.90
N THR A 182 13.41 -2.35 -4.54
CA THR A 182 13.55 -3.48 -5.46
C THR A 182 12.48 -4.51 -5.17
N ILE A 183 11.65 -4.80 -6.18
CA ILE A 183 10.55 -5.76 -6.12
C ILE A 183 10.88 -6.91 -7.06
N ASN A 184 10.98 -8.12 -6.53
CA ASN A 184 11.22 -9.34 -7.30
C ASN A 184 10.15 -10.37 -6.99
N ILE A 185 9.26 -10.62 -7.95
CA ILE A 185 8.27 -11.69 -7.88
C ILE A 185 8.56 -12.68 -9.01
N PRO A 186 8.71 -13.98 -8.71
CA PRO A 186 9.00 -14.98 -9.73
C PRO A 186 7.86 -15.11 -10.74
N ASP A 187 8.22 -15.50 -11.97
CA ASP A 187 7.30 -15.79 -13.08
C ASP A 187 6.58 -17.16 -12.91
N THR A 188 6.22 -17.49 -11.67
CA THR A 188 5.48 -18.70 -11.30
C THR A 188 3.98 -18.43 -11.13
N GLY A 189 3.58 -17.16 -11.09
CA GLY A 189 2.19 -16.70 -11.09
C GLY A 189 2.03 -15.44 -11.93
N ASP A 190 0.92 -14.73 -11.77
CA ASP A 190 0.54 -13.53 -12.52
C ASP A 190 0.39 -12.29 -11.61
N ALA A 191 1.13 -12.28 -10.49
CA ALA A 191 1.08 -11.19 -9.52
C ALA A 191 1.43 -9.83 -10.16
N ASP A 192 0.58 -8.84 -9.89
CA ASP A 192 0.80 -7.46 -10.31
C ASP A 192 1.83 -6.76 -9.40
N GLY A 193 2.46 -5.70 -9.90
CA GLY A 193 3.35 -4.87 -9.09
C GLY A 193 2.54 -4.06 -8.06
N ILE A 194 1.60 -3.25 -8.56
CA ILE A 194 0.76 -2.38 -7.73
C ILE A 194 -0.71 -2.57 -8.12
N ARG A 195 -1.57 -2.78 -7.12
CA ARG A 195 -3.01 -2.50 -7.26
C ARG A 195 -3.42 -1.35 -6.37
N ALA A 196 -4.15 -0.40 -6.93
CA ALA A 196 -4.58 0.79 -6.21
C ALA A 196 -6.05 1.14 -6.45
N VAL A 197 -6.77 1.44 -5.36
CA VAL A 197 -8.20 1.78 -5.37
C VAL A 197 -8.39 3.09 -4.62
N GLY A 198 -8.77 4.16 -5.33
CA GLY A 198 -8.95 5.49 -4.75
C GLY A 198 -7.73 6.05 -4.01
N ALA A 199 -6.52 5.65 -4.40
CA ALA A 199 -5.28 5.95 -3.66
C ALA A 199 -4.57 7.22 -4.16
N LEU A 200 -3.59 7.70 -3.38
CA LEU A 200 -2.62 8.71 -3.83
C LEU A 200 -1.24 8.06 -3.92
N LEU A 201 -0.65 8.01 -5.11
CA LEU A 201 0.61 7.28 -5.32
C LEU A 201 1.72 8.20 -5.82
N ASP A 202 2.87 8.18 -5.15
CA ASP A 202 4.13 8.76 -5.63
C ASP A 202 5.18 7.67 -5.72
N ILE A 203 5.39 7.13 -6.91
CA ILE A 203 6.18 5.91 -7.13
C ILE A 203 7.34 6.28 -8.03
N GLN A 204 8.56 6.36 -7.49
CA GLN A 204 9.72 6.77 -8.27
C GLN A 204 10.96 5.92 -8.05
N ARG A 205 11.73 5.71 -9.12
CA ARG A 205 13.05 5.03 -9.09
C ARG A 205 13.02 3.60 -8.54
N ASN A 206 11.87 2.93 -8.59
CA ASN A 206 11.77 1.54 -8.14
C ASN A 206 12.11 0.58 -9.29
N THR A 207 12.62 -0.59 -8.94
CA THR A 207 12.83 -1.70 -9.87
C THR A 207 11.77 -2.76 -9.64
N PHE A 208 10.97 -3.04 -10.66
CA PHE A 208 9.95 -4.09 -10.64
C PHE A 208 10.32 -5.20 -11.62
N ASN A 209 10.56 -6.39 -11.08
CA ASN A 209 10.67 -7.64 -11.82
C ASN A 209 9.46 -8.48 -11.45
N ILE A 210 8.37 -8.36 -12.21
CA ILE A 210 7.08 -8.98 -11.89
C ILE A 210 6.39 -9.50 -13.16
N PRO A 211 5.62 -10.60 -13.10
CA PRO A 211 5.04 -11.24 -14.28
C PRO A 211 3.70 -10.63 -14.75
N GLY A 212 2.93 -10.04 -13.83
CA GLY A 212 1.61 -9.48 -14.11
C GLY A 212 1.63 -8.08 -14.74
N THR A 213 0.69 -7.24 -14.31
CA THR A 213 0.63 -5.83 -14.68
C THR A 213 1.50 -5.00 -13.75
N GLY A 214 2.24 -4.03 -14.30
CA GLY A 214 3.07 -3.11 -13.50
C GLY A 214 2.23 -2.36 -12.45
N ALA A 215 1.22 -1.61 -12.91
CA ALA A 215 0.26 -0.95 -12.04
C ALA A 215 -1.17 -1.04 -12.60
N ILE A 216 -2.08 -1.53 -11.76
CA ILE A 216 -3.52 -1.46 -11.98
C ILE A 216 -4.10 -0.42 -11.02
N VAL A 217 -4.71 0.63 -11.56
CA VAL A 217 -5.27 1.72 -10.76
C VAL A 217 -6.73 1.93 -11.11
N THR A 218 -7.58 2.02 -10.10
CA THR A 218 -9.01 2.21 -10.25
C THR A 218 -9.58 3.16 -9.20
N ASN A 219 -10.85 3.51 -9.36
CA ASN A 219 -11.60 4.25 -8.37
C ASN A 219 -12.24 3.31 -7.33
N TYR A 220 -12.38 3.79 -6.11
CA TYR A 220 -13.32 3.26 -5.13
C TYR A 220 -14.75 3.63 -5.52
N ASP A 221 -15.65 2.65 -5.48
CA ASP A 221 -17.09 2.82 -5.65
C ASP A 221 -17.83 1.98 -4.61
N ASP A 222 -18.71 2.57 -3.80
CA ASP A 222 -19.43 1.80 -2.79
C ASP A 222 -20.62 0.98 -3.34
N GLY A 223 -20.93 1.18 -4.63
CA GLY A 223 -22.02 0.54 -5.36
C GLY A 223 -23.40 1.16 -5.10
N TYR A 224 -23.49 2.22 -4.29
CA TYR A 224 -24.74 2.92 -4.02
C TYR A 224 -24.89 4.15 -4.91
N ALA A 225 -26.08 4.28 -5.51
CA ALA A 225 -26.38 5.41 -6.39
C ALA A 225 -26.24 6.75 -5.65
N GLY A 226 -25.43 7.66 -6.21
CA GLY A 226 -25.18 8.99 -5.66
C GLY A 226 -24.18 9.05 -4.52
N SER A 227 -23.55 7.93 -4.16
CA SER A 227 -22.41 7.93 -3.25
C SER A 227 -21.17 8.54 -3.91
N GLN A 228 -20.36 9.22 -3.10
CA GLN A 228 -19.11 9.80 -3.56
C GLN A 228 -18.11 8.69 -3.90
N GLN A 229 -17.64 8.69 -5.15
CA GLN A 229 -16.55 7.82 -5.60
C GLN A 229 -15.19 8.51 -5.44
N TYR A 230 -14.14 7.71 -5.25
CA TYR A 230 -12.78 8.23 -5.08
C TYR A 230 -11.83 7.64 -6.10
N GLY A 231 -11.21 8.47 -6.91
CA GLY A 231 -10.31 8.03 -7.98
C GLY A 231 -8.87 7.90 -7.48
N THR A 232 -8.08 7.06 -8.14
CA THR A 232 -6.64 7.03 -7.88
C THR A 232 -5.96 8.18 -8.61
N LEU A 233 -5.11 8.91 -7.89
CA LEU A 233 -4.23 9.95 -8.46
C LEU A 233 -2.78 9.51 -8.26
N ALA A 234 -2.04 9.29 -9.34
CA ALA A 234 -0.70 8.72 -9.26
C ALA A 234 0.34 9.49 -10.06
N PHE A 235 1.55 9.54 -9.53
CA PHE A 235 2.76 9.98 -10.21
C PHE A 235 3.76 8.83 -10.24
N PHE A 236 4.25 8.52 -11.45
CA PHE A 236 5.28 7.52 -11.68
C PHE A 236 6.48 8.20 -12.34
N SER A 237 7.69 7.97 -11.82
CA SER A 237 8.89 8.42 -12.52
C SER A 237 10.12 7.55 -12.33
N GLN A 238 10.84 7.30 -13.42
CA GLN A 238 12.11 6.56 -13.41
C GLN A 238 11.99 5.13 -12.83
N ASN A 239 10.79 4.54 -12.80
CA ASN A 239 10.65 3.14 -12.49
C ASN A 239 11.14 2.27 -13.66
N SER A 240 11.71 1.12 -13.33
CA SER A 240 12.09 0.08 -14.29
C SER A 240 11.10 -1.06 -14.18
N TRP A 241 10.51 -1.45 -15.31
CA TRP A 241 9.56 -2.56 -15.41
C TRP A 241 10.17 -3.70 -16.22
N ALA A 242 10.17 -4.91 -15.67
CA ALA A 242 10.61 -6.12 -16.36
C ALA A 242 9.65 -7.28 -16.05
N GLY A 243 9.43 -8.14 -17.05
CA GLY A 243 8.50 -9.28 -16.95
C GLY A 243 7.02 -8.92 -17.17
N VAL A 244 6.67 -7.64 -17.14
CA VAL A 244 5.27 -7.20 -17.18
C VAL A 244 4.56 -7.54 -18.50
N GLY A 245 3.34 -8.06 -18.40
CA GLY A 245 2.44 -8.23 -19.55
C GLY A 245 1.83 -6.91 -20.03
N MET A 246 1.55 -6.01 -19.10
CA MET A 246 1.06 -4.65 -19.31
C MET A 246 1.71 -3.73 -18.28
N THR A 247 2.07 -2.50 -18.62
CA THR A 247 2.68 -1.60 -17.63
C THR A 247 1.62 -0.84 -16.83
N TYR A 248 0.61 -0.27 -17.50
CA TYR A 248 -0.42 0.53 -16.84
C TYR A 248 -1.83 0.15 -17.28
N ASN A 249 -2.68 -0.17 -16.30
CA ASN A 249 -4.12 -0.35 -16.51
C ASN A 249 -4.87 0.65 -15.63
N VAL A 250 -5.48 1.66 -16.25
CA VAL A 250 -6.08 2.80 -15.56
C VAL A 250 -7.57 2.84 -15.84
N THR A 251 -8.36 2.83 -14.77
CA THR A 251 -9.82 2.96 -14.85
C THR A 251 -10.28 4.12 -13.97
N LYS A 252 -11.05 5.05 -14.54
CA LYS A 252 -11.67 6.19 -13.82
C LYS A 252 -10.71 6.92 -12.85
N SER A 253 -9.46 7.05 -13.28
CA SER A 253 -8.34 7.50 -12.46
C SER A 253 -7.39 8.35 -13.31
N SER A 254 -6.48 9.07 -12.66
CA SER A 254 -5.52 9.96 -13.34
C SER A 254 -4.10 9.59 -12.93
N ILE A 255 -3.26 9.29 -13.93
CA ILE A 255 -1.84 9.04 -13.70
C ILE A 255 -0.97 9.96 -14.55
N THR A 256 0.16 10.35 -13.98
CA THR A 256 1.25 11.06 -14.67
C THR A 256 2.49 10.18 -14.65
N VAL A 257 3.09 9.94 -15.82
CA VAL A 257 4.26 9.07 -15.97
C VAL A 257 5.40 9.85 -16.62
N GLN A 258 6.59 9.84 -16.01
CA GLN A 258 7.73 10.61 -16.49
C GLN A 258 9.05 9.83 -16.50
N SER A 259 9.81 9.92 -17.60
CA SER A 259 11.16 9.37 -17.69
C SER A 259 11.24 7.86 -17.43
N GLU A 260 10.32 7.10 -18.01
CA GLU A 260 10.28 5.64 -17.91
C GLU A 260 10.44 4.97 -19.28
N TYR A 261 10.87 3.71 -19.25
CA TYR A 261 10.81 2.80 -20.38
C TYR A 261 9.66 1.83 -20.13
N ILE A 262 8.70 1.79 -21.06
CA ILE A 262 7.58 0.86 -21.02
C ILE A 262 7.96 -0.37 -21.86
N PRO A 263 8.00 -1.58 -21.29
CA PRO A 263 8.26 -2.79 -22.06
C PRO A 263 7.20 -3.02 -23.14
N SER A 264 7.61 -3.59 -24.28
CA SER A 264 6.65 -4.02 -25.30
C SER A 264 5.78 -5.15 -24.72
N PRO A 265 4.45 -5.06 -24.85
CA PRO A 265 3.58 -6.10 -24.33
C PRO A 265 3.69 -7.38 -25.19
N PRO A 266 3.20 -8.52 -24.68
CA PRO A 266 3.00 -9.72 -25.49
C PRO A 266 2.11 -9.47 -26.72
N PRO A 267 2.19 -10.30 -27.78
CA PRO A 267 1.35 -10.13 -28.97
C PRO A 267 -0.15 -10.11 -28.64
N GLY A 268 -0.85 -9.07 -29.07
CA GLY A 268 -2.30 -8.90 -28.85
C GLY A 268 -2.67 -8.11 -27.59
N GLU A 269 -1.70 -7.77 -26.76
CA GLU A 269 -1.86 -6.93 -25.57
C GLU A 269 -1.40 -5.49 -25.83
N TYR A 270 -1.74 -4.58 -24.91
CA TYR A 270 -1.37 -3.17 -24.96
C TYR A 270 -0.49 -2.82 -23.76
N PRO A 271 0.54 -1.97 -23.92
CA PRO A 271 1.39 -1.60 -22.79
C PRO A 271 0.65 -0.72 -21.78
N VAL A 272 -0.33 0.04 -22.26
CA VAL A 272 -1.19 0.95 -21.49
C VAL A 272 -2.64 0.74 -21.90
N ARG A 273 -3.52 0.63 -20.93
CA ARG A 273 -4.97 0.58 -21.12
C ARG A 273 -5.65 1.66 -20.28
N LEU A 274 -6.54 2.42 -20.91
CA LEU A 274 -7.39 3.41 -20.27
C LEU A 274 -8.86 3.02 -20.45
N LEU A 275 -9.64 3.04 -19.36
CA LEU A 275 -11.05 2.70 -19.39
C LEU A 275 -11.89 3.70 -18.60
N TRP A 276 -12.95 4.19 -19.23
CA TRP A 276 -14.05 4.87 -18.55
C TRP A 276 -15.35 4.14 -18.90
N SER A 277 -15.93 3.43 -17.93
CA SER A 277 -17.08 2.54 -18.12
C SER A 277 -18.40 3.12 -17.60
N ASP A 278 -18.40 4.33 -17.05
CA ASP A 278 -19.53 4.89 -16.29
C ASP A 278 -20.22 6.07 -17.00
N GLN A 279 -21.39 6.46 -16.52
CA GLN A 279 -22.12 7.63 -16.97
C GLN A 279 -21.36 8.92 -16.64
N GLU A 280 -21.42 9.87 -17.57
CA GLU A 280 -20.90 11.23 -17.40
C GLU A 280 -21.53 11.91 -16.16
N ALA A 281 -20.68 12.41 -15.25
CA ALA A 281 -21.03 13.31 -14.17
C ALA A 281 -21.64 14.58 -14.77
N TYR A 282 -22.90 14.83 -14.43
CA TYR A 282 -23.75 15.79 -15.13
C TYR A 282 -24.27 16.86 -14.15
N PRO A 283 -24.06 18.18 -14.39
CA PRO A 283 -24.46 19.19 -13.42
C PRO A 283 -25.94 19.13 -12.97
N PRO A 284 -26.91 18.82 -13.86
CA PRO A 284 -28.32 18.64 -13.46
C PRO A 284 -28.64 17.43 -12.57
N ASN A 285 -27.71 16.48 -12.38
CA ASN A 285 -27.84 15.44 -11.36
C ASN A 285 -26.94 15.69 -10.15
N ASP A 286 -26.53 16.94 -9.92
CA ASP A 286 -25.61 17.33 -8.85
C ASP A 286 -24.27 16.59 -8.91
N TYR A 287 -23.84 16.17 -10.11
CA TYR A 287 -22.60 15.42 -10.33
C TYR A 287 -22.52 14.11 -9.52
N GLN A 288 -23.61 13.35 -9.48
CA GLN A 288 -23.70 12.09 -8.71
C GLN A 288 -22.60 11.05 -8.98
N THR A 289 -21.95 11.09 -10.16
CA THR A 289 -20.85 10.18 -10.54
C THR A 289 -19.49 10.89 -10.59
N ASN A 290 -19.35 12.05 -9.93
CA ASN A 290 -18.07 12.73 -9.85
C ASN A 290 -17.02 11.88 -9.12
N ILE A 291 -15.77 12.18 -9.44
CA ILE A 291 -14.62 11.51 -8.84
C ILE A 291 -13.78 12.54 -8.12
N ARG A 292 -13.36 12.19 -6.90
CA ARG A 292 -12.48 13.01 -6.08
C ARG A 292 -11.27 12.20 -5.62
N PRO A 293 -10.13 12.84 -5.33
CA PRO A 293 -9.07 12.18 -4.58
C PRO A 293 -9.55 11.78 -3.17
N THR A 294 -8.97 10.73 -2.59
CA THR A 294 -9.19 10.40 -1.16
C THR A 294 -8.70 11.51 -0.24
N PHE A 295 -9.21 11.53 0.99
CA PHE A 295 -8.88 12.54 1.99
C PHE A 295 -7.44 12.38 2.49
N VAL A 296 -6.80 13.52 2.76
CA VAL A 296 -5.44 13.58 3.35
C VAL A 296 -5.42 14.17 4.75
N GLN A 297 -6.58 14.54 5.30
CA GLN A 297 -6.75 15.03 6.67
C GLN A 297 -8.07 14.54 7.23
N ASP A 298 -8.07 14.05 8.47
CA ASP A 298 -9.29 13.61 9.16
C ASP A 298 -10.10 14.77 9.76
N CYS A 299 -9.47 15.93 9.96
CA CYS A 299 -10.10 17.12 10.48
C CYS A 299 -9.34 18.39 10.07
N ALA A 300 -9.96 19.57 10.22
CA ALA A 300 -9.39 20.85 9.80
C ALA A 300 -8.03 21.20 10.44
N ASN A 301 -7.76 20.67 11.64
CA ASN A 301 -6.51 20.88 12.39
C ASN A 301 -5.64 19.61 12.49
N CYS A 302 -6.02 18.54 11.80
CA CYS A 302 -5.31 17.26 11.82
C CYS A 302 -4.08 17.32 10.92
N ALA A 303 -3.11 16.44 11.16
CA ALA A 303 -1.92 16.35 10.33
C ALA A 303 -2.29 16.07 8.87
N ASN A 304 -1.54 16.69 7.95
CA ASN A 304 -1.68 16.42 6.52
C ASN A 304 -0.91 15.15 6.16
N MET A 305 -1.66 14.10 5.81
CA MET A 305 -1.21 12.78 5.40
C MET A 305 -1.09 12.64 3.88
N THR A 306 -0.92 13.73 3.14
CA THR A 306 -0.51 13.66 1.72
C THR A 306 0.76 12.80 1.62
N PRO A 307 0.89 11.92 0.59
CA PRO A 307 2.13 11.20 0.36
C PRO A 307 3.34 12.15 0.39
N ARG A 308 4.43 11.71 1.00
CA ARG A 308 5.60 12.57 1.20
C ARG A 308 6.22 12.87 -0.17
N GLY A 309 6.38 14.15 -0.48
CA GLY A 309 6.94 14.59 -1.76
C GLY A 309 5.94 14.59 -2.93
N PHE A 310 4.65 14.32 -2.69
CA PHE A 310 3.65 14.18 -3.74
C PHE A 310 3.66 15.37 -4.72
N PRO A 311 3.95 15.14 -6.01
CA PRO A 311 4.28 16.23 -6.94
C PRO A 311 3.05 16.84 -7.62
N LEU A 312 1.87 16.22 -7.48
CA LEU A 312 0.64 16.64 -8.14
C LEU A 312 -0.26 17.44 -7.19
N ALA A 313 -1.05 18.35 -7.76
CA ALA A 313 -2.16 18.93 -7.02
C ALA A 313 -3.19 17.84 -6.70
N ILE A 314 -3.74 17.84 -5.48
CA ILE A 314 -4.74 16.86 -5.04
C ILE A 314 -6.11 17.25 -5.62
N ASN A 315 -6.29 17.01 -6.91
CA ASN A 315 -7.50 17.28 -7.67
C ASN A 315 -7.63 16.26 -8.80
N MET A 316 -8.87 15.99 -9.23
CA MET A 316 -9.18 15.13 -10.36
C MET A 316 -10.26 15.76 -11.22
N ASP A 317 -10.12 15.61 -12.53
CA ASP A 317 -11.12 16.06 -13.48
C ASP A 317 -12.23 15.00 -13.60
N ASN A 318 -13.48 15.46 -13.47
CA ASN A 318 -14.64 14.62 -13.70
C ASN A 318 -14.64 14.09 -15.14
N ASN A 319 -15.25 12.91 -15.34
CA ASN A 319 -15.45 12.31 -16.67
C ASN A 319 -14.16 12.00 -17.42
N SER A 320 -13.08 11.70 -16.69
CA SER A 320 -11.79 11.43 -17.29
C SER A 320 -11.10 10.21 -16.70
N THR A 321 -10.49 9.44 -17.59
CA THR A 321 -9.38 8.53 -17.26
C THR A 321 -8.17 9.09 -17.98
N THR A 322 -7.19 9.55 -17.20
CA THR A 322 -6.14 10.41 -17.72
C THR A 322 -4.79 9.74 -17.60
N PHE A 323 -4.04 9.77 -18.70
CA PHE A 323 -2.65 9.35 -18.76
C PHE A 323 -1.82 10.52 -19.30
N THR A 324 -1.16 11.23 -18.39
CA THR A 324 -0.25 12.32 -18.74
C THR A 324 1.16 11.76 -18.81
N PHE A 325 1.92 12.09 -19.86
CA PHE A 325 3.27 11.58 -20.02
C PHE A 325 4.30 12.62 -20.43
N ALA A 326 5.54 12.42 -19.97
CA ALA A 326 6.69 13.20 -20.42
C ALA A 326 7.95 12.33 -20.47
N ASN A 327 8.73 12.43 -21.54
CA ASN A 327 9.98 11.66 -21.71
C ASN A 327 9.79 10.14 -21.53
N LEU A 328 8.67 9.62 -22.03
CA LEU A 328 8.35 8.19 -22.04
C LEU A 328 8.89 7.55 -23.31
N SER A 329 9.39 6.32 -23.21
CA SER A 329 9.86 5.54 -24.35
C SER A 329 9.05 4.26 -24.51
N ASN A 330 8.77 3.89 -25.78
CA ASN A 330 8.04 2.68 -26.17
C ASN A 330 6.55 2.63 -25.70
N LEU A 331 5.81 3.72 -25.95
CA LEU A 331 4.35 3.82 -25.77
C LEU A 331 3.59 3.32 -27.02
#